data_AF-A0A2R6FYY5-F1
#
_entry.id   AF-A0A2R6FYY5-F1
#
_cell.length_a   1.000
_cell.length_b   1.000
_cell.length_c   1.000
_cell.angle_alpha   90.00
_cell.angle_beta   90.00
_cell.angle_gamma   90.00
#
_symmetry.space_group_name_H-M   'P 1'
#
loop_
_entity.id
_entity.type
_entity.pdbx_description
1 polymer ?
#
loop_
_entity_poly.entity_id
_entity_poly.type
_entity_poly.pdbx_seq_one_letter_code
_entity_poly.pdbx_strand_id
1 'polypeptide(L)'
;MSEPHIEERRVSVLQIRDHVEGAGLQPGAVADRYDLEHADVYRALAYYHEHPREMQRIDEERERAYEELLEEIERSSHVDPEGSIGDDAGSEPSSRPDHER
;
A
#
# COMPACT_ATOMS: atom_id res chain seq x y z
N MET A 1 6.38 -1.45 16.47
CA MET A 1 6.06 -0.29 17.34
C MET A 1 5.35 0.78 16.52
N SER A 2 4.68 1.75 17.11
CA SER A 2 4.13 2.86 16.31
C SER A 2 5.27 3.81 15.94
N GLU A 3 5.43 4.09 14.65
CA GLU A 3 6.42 5.07 14.16
C GLU A 3 6.13 6.45 14.76
N PRO A 4 7.12 7.35 14.90
CA PRO A 4 6.86 8.74 15.23
C PRO A 4 6.21 9.43 14.03
N HIS A 5 5.13 10.14 14.32
CA HIS A 5 4.33 10.86 13.33
C HIS A 5 4.38 12.35 13.60
N ILE A 6 4.16 13.13 12.54
CA ILE A 6 3.85 14.56 12.68
C ILE A 6 2.54 14.70 13.48
N GLU A 7 2.50 15.68 14.40
CA GLU A 7 1.32 15.93 15.23
C GLU A 7 0.07 16.13 14.35
N GLU A 8 -1.05 15.52 14.78
CA GLU A 8 -2.34 15.59 14.07
C GLU A 8 -2.33 15.08 12.63
N ARG A 9 -1.30 14.33 12.22
CA ARG A 9 -1.12 13.82 10.86
C ARG A 9 -0.70 12.36 10.87
N ARG A 10 -1.05 11.64 9.81
CA ARG A 10 -0.65 10.23 9.60
C ARG A 10 0.66 10.10 8.84
N VAL A 11 1.44 11.17 8.75
CA VAL A 11 2.71 11.19 8.02
C VAL A 11 3.83 10.92 9.01
N SER A 12 4.62 9.87 8.76
CA SER A 12 5.73 9.49 9.65
C SER A 12 6.97 10.34 9.42
N VAL A 13 7.83 10.43 10.45
CA VAL A 13 9.14 11.09 10.34
C VAL A 13 9.98 10.45 9.23
N LEU A 14 9.92 9.12 9.11
CA LEU A 14 10.67 8.37 8.11
C LEU A 14 10.20 8.71 6.69
N GLN A 15 8.88 8.85 6.47
CA GLN A 15 8.34 9.28 5.18
C GLN A 15 8.82 10.69 4.78
N ILE A 16 8.87 11.63 5.73
CA ILE A 16 9.40 12.97 5.46
C ILE A 16 10.88 12.90 5.04
N ARG A 17 11.70 12.13 5.78
CA ARG A 17 13.11 11.91 5.44
C ARG A 17 13.26 11.30 4.06
N ASP A 18 12.52 10.25 3.75
CA ASP A 18 12.59 9.54 2.46
C ASP A 18 12.25 10.48 1.29
N HIS A 19 11.30 11.40 1.47
CA HIS A 19 10.97 12.39 0.45
C HIS A 19 12.05 13.47 0.29
N VAL A 20 12.53 14.05 1.39
CA VAL A 20 13.47 15.18 1.32
C VAL A 20 14.88 14.72 0.96
N GLU A 21 15.40 13.73 1.69
CA GLU A 21 16.78 13.27 1.54
C GLU A 21 16.91 12.10 0.57
N GLY A 22 15.94 11.17 0.59
CA GLY A 22 15.95 10.01 -0.31
C GLY A 22 15.59 10.37 -1.76
N ALA A 23 14.49 11.10 -1.95
CA ALA A 23 14.00 11.52 -3.26
C ALA A 23 14.44 12.94 -3.66
N GLY A 24 15.17 13.66 -2.80
CA GLY A 24 15.70 14.99 -3.09
C GLY A 24 14.64 16.09 -3.22
N LEU A 25 13.47 15.92 -2.62
CA LEU A 25 12.41 16.93 -2.67
C LEU A 25 12.73 18.09 -1.73
N GLN A 26 12.41 19.31 -2.16
CA GLN A 26 12.55 20.47 -1.29
C GLN A 26 11.59 20.37 -0.11
N PRO A 27 12.01 20.72 1.13
CA PRO A 27 11.16 20.65 2.31
C PRO A 27 9.82 21.38 2.16
N GLY A 28 9.81 22.55 1.51
CA GLY A 28 8.57 23.28 1.24
C GLY A 28 7.62 22.55 0.29
N ALA A 29 8.15 21.85 -0.73
CA ALA A 29 7.32 21.04 -1.63
C ALA A 29 6.70 19.82 -0.92
N VAL A 30 7.40 19.27 0.07
CA VAL A 30 6.85 18.21 0.94
C VAL A 30 5.77 18.78 1.86
N ALA A 31 6.00 19.96 2.44
CA ALA A 31 5.02 20.65 3.26
C ALA A 31 3.70 20.89 2.50
N ASP A 32 3.80 21.46 1.29
CA ASP A 32 2.65 21.73 0.42
C ASP A 32 1.90 20.44 0.03
N ARG A 33 2.64 19.36 -0.27
CA ARG A 33 2.05 18.07 -0.68
C ARG A 33 1.22 17.43 0.44
N TYR A 34 1.69 17.55 1.68
CA TYR A 34 1.09 16.87 2.84
C TYR A 34 0.24 17.80 3.71
N ASP A 35 0.03 19.05 3.30
CA ASP A 35 -0.68 20.08 4.08
C ASP A 35 -0.10 20.20 5.50
N LEU A 36 1.22 20.36 5.56
CA LEU A 36 2.01 20.51 6.78
C LEU A 36 2.57 21.92 6.89
N GLU A 37 2.81 22.37 8.13
CA GLU A 37 3.63 23.55 8.33
C GLU A 37 5.09 23.24 7.97
N HIS A 38 5.79 24.22 7.39
CA HIS A 38 7.21 24.05 7.08
C HIS A 38 8.05 23.72 8.32
N ALA A 39 7.67 24.29 9.47
CA ALA A 39 8.31 24.03 10.75
C ALA A 39 8.23 22.55 11.16
N ASP A 40 7.13 21.87 10.85
CA ASP A 40 6.95 20.46 11.20
C ASP A 40 7.81 19.55 10.32
N VAL A 41 7.96 19.89 9.04
CA VAL A 41 8.89 19.19 8.14
C VAL A 41 10.32 19.27 8.68
N TYR A 42 10.77 20.46 9.05
CA TYR A 42 12.11 20.63 9.63
C TYR A 42 12.25 19.94 10.99
N ARG A 43 11.19 19.95 11.82
CA ARG A 43 11.19 19.27 13.12
C ARG A 43 11.29 17.75 12.95
N ALA A 44 10.62 17.16 11.97
CA ALA A 44 10.77 15.75 11.65
C ALA A 44 12.19 15.40 11.20
N LEU A 45 12.77 16.22 10.31
CA LEU A 45 14.16 16.00 9.88
C LEU A 45 15.13 16.09 11.06
N ALA A 46 14.97 17.07 11.94
CA ALA A 46 15.76 17.17 13.18
C ALA A 46 15.57 15.92 14.05
N TYR A 47 14.33 15.49 14.28
CA TYR A 47 14.03 14.30 15.06
C TYR A 47 14.71 13.04 14.47
N TYR A 48 14.64 12.83 13.16
CA TYR A 48 15.28 11.71 12.49
C TYR A 48 16.79 11.64 12.79
N HIS A 49 17.48 12.77 12.65
CA HIS A 49 18.93 12.84 12.87
C HIS A 49 19.33 12.76 14.35
N GLU A 50 18.45 13.17 15.26
CA GLU A 50 18.66 13.05 16.70
C GLU A 50 18.43 11.62 17.23
N HIS A 51 17.64 10.80 16.51
CA HIS A 51 17.21 9.47 16.96
C HIS A 51 17.62 8.32 16.02
N PRO A 52 18.89 8.21 15.57
CA PRO A 52 19.28 7.26 14.53
C PRO A 52 19.03 5.79 14.89
N ARG A 53 19.18 5.42 16.17
CA ARG A 53 18.92 4.03 16.62
C ARG A 53 17.45 3.67 16.61
N GLU A 54 16.57 4.62 16.90
CA GLU A 54 15.12 4.42 16.83
C GLU A 54 14.70 4.28 15.36
N MET A 55 15.19 5.19 14.51
CA MET A 55 14.90 5.18 13.08
C MET A 55 15.36 3.88 12.41
N GLN A 56 16.54 3.38 12.75
CA GLN A 56 17.03 2.10 12.22
C GLN A 56 16.11 0.93 12.58
N ARG A 57 15.62 0.86 13.82
CA ARG A 57 14.70 -0.22 14.23
C ARG A 57 13.38 -0.17 13.49
N ILE A 58 12.87 1.03 13.24
CA ILE A 58 11.64 1.26 12.50
C ILE A 58 11.83 0.82 11.04
N ASP A 59 12.95 1.19 10.43
CA ASP A 59 13.30 0.79 9.06
C ASP A 59 13.36 -0.74 8.93
N GLU A 60 14.05 -1.42 9.85
CA GLU A 60 14.13 -2.88 9.92
C GLU A 60 12.78 -3.56 10.20
N GLU A 61 11.87 -2.91 10.93
CA GLU A 61 10.52 -3.43 11.17
C GLU A 61 9.64 -3.26 9.93
N ARG A 62 9.75 -2.13 9.21
CA ARG A 62 9.04 -1.92 7.95
C ARG A 62 9.48 -2.91 6.89
N GLU A 63 10.78 -3.11 6.72
CA GLU A 63 11.30 -4.05 5.72
C GLU A 63 10.76 -5.47 5.96
N ARG A 64 10.83 -5.95 7.20
CA ARG A 64 10.26 -7.26 7.57
C ARG A 64 8.76 -7.35 7.31
N ALA A 65 8.00 -6.30 7.63
CA ALA A 65 6.57 -6.29 7.35
C ALA A 65 6.26 -6.32 5.84
N TYR A 66 7.09 -5.67 5.02
CA TYR A 66 6.98 -5.74 3.56
C TYR A 66 7.34 -7.14 3.02
N GLU A 67 8.43 -7.74 3.51
CA GLU A 67 8.83 -9.10 3.14
C GLU A 67 7.74 -10.12 3.48
N GLU A 68 7.20 -10.09 4.71
CA GLU A 68 6.11 -10.96 5.16
C GLU A 68 4.86 -10.81 4.27
N LEU A 69 4.49 -9.58 3.91
CA LEU A 69 3.37 -9.32 3.01
C LEU A 69 3.61 -9.89 1.60
N LEU A 70 4.83 -9.77 1.06
CA LEU A 70 5.18 -10.32 -0.25
C LEU A 70 5.13 -11.85 -0.25
N GLU A 71 5.65 -12.49 0.81
CA GLU A 71 5.55 -13.94 0.99
C GLU A 71 4.10 -14.42 1.07
N GLU A 72 3.23 -13.68 1.76
CA GLU A 72 1.80 -13.99 1.84
C GLU A 72 1.12 -13.90 0.47
N ILE A 73 1.39 -12.84 -0.29
CA ILE A 73 0.88 -12.67 -1.66
C ILE A 73 1.37 -13.81 -2.56
N GLU A 74 2.66 -14.17 -2.49
CA GLU A 74 3.21 -15.28 -3.26
C GLU A 74 2.52 -16.61 -2.92
N ARG A 75 2.38 -16.92 -1.63
CA ARG A 75 1.69 -18.14 -1.16
C ARG A 75 0.22 -18.18 -1.58
N SER A 76 -0.46 -17.03 -1.56
CA SER A 76 -1.86 -16.90 -1.99
C SER A 76 -2.01 -16.91 -3.51
N SER A 77 -0.97 -16.58 -4.28
CA SER A 77 -1.01 -16.59 -5.75
C SER A 77 -0.95 -18.00 -6.37
N HIS A 78 -0.76 -19.04 -5.55
CA HIS A 78 -0.84 -20.45 -5.95
C HIS A 78 -2.29 -20.99 -6.03
N VAL A 79 -3.27 -20.14 -6.36
CA VAL A 79 -4.63 -20.60 -6.70
C VAL A 79 -4.64 -21.03 -8.16
N ASP A 80 -4.60 -22.35 -8.40
CA ASP A 80 -4.77 -22.95 -9.72
C ASP A 80 -6.10 -22.49 -10.36
N PRO A 81 -6.11 -21.78 -11.50
CA PRO A 81 -7.34 -21.31 -12.13
C PRO A 81 -8.13 -22.42 -12.86
N GLU A 82 -7.76 -23.68 -12.76
CA GLU A 82 -8.43 -24.77 -13.49
C GLU A 82 -9.51 -25.47 -12.65
N GLY A 83 -10.57 -24.71 -12.35
CA GLY A 83 -11.81 -25.20 -11.76
C GLY A 83 -12.97 -25.14 -12.75
N SER A 84 -12.99 -26.08 -13.71
CA SER A 84 -14.18 -26.62 -14.39
C SER A 84 -15.34 -25.65 -14.70
N ILE A 85 -15.31 -24.99 -15.87
CA ILE A 85 -16.56 -24.68 -16.58
C ILE A 85 -16.85 -25.88 -17.47
N GLY A 86 -17.60 -26.84 -16.93
CA GLY A 86 -18.17 -27.92 -17.72
C GLY A 86 -19.16 -27.33 -18.72
N ASP A 87 -18.96 -27.64 -19.99
CA ASP A 87 -19.92 -27.39 -21.06
C ASP A 87 -21.27 -28.04 -20.71
N ASP A 88 -22.19 -27.27 -20.12
CA ASP A 88 -23.59 -27.65 -19.97
C ASP A 88 -24.25 -27.54 -21.35
N ALA A 89 -24.15 -28.64 -22.11
CA ALA A 89 -24.94 -28.88 -23.32
C ALA A 89 -26.41 -29.13 -22.93
N GLY A 90 -27.09 -28.08 -22.45
CA GLY A 90 -28.52 -28.05 -22.24
C GLY A 90 -29.28 -27.96 -23.56
N SER A 91 -29.83 -29.08 -24.00
CA SER A 91 -30.77 -29.18 -25.13
C SER A 91 -31.98 -28.26 -24.97
N GLU A 92 -32.34 -27.51 -26.01
CA GLU A 92 -33.73 -27.08 -26.24
C GLU A 92 -34.30 -27.80 -27.46
N PRO A 93 -35.30 -28.69 -27.32
CA PRO A 93 -36.07 -29.18 -28.43
C PRO A 93 -37.08 -28.10 -28.86
N SER A 94 -36.84 -27.48 -30.01
CA SER A 94 -37.83 -26.62 -30.66
C SER A 94 -39.00 -27.46 -31.16
N SER A 95 -40.08 -27.49 -30.39
CA SER A 95 -41.41 -27.85 -30.88
C SER A 95 -42.46 -27.21 -29.98
N ARG A 96 -43.25 -26.29 -30.56
CA ARG A 96 -44.61 -25.94 -30.13
C ARG A 96 -45.32 -25.15 -31.25
N PRO A 97 -46.67 -25.11 -31.27
CA PRO A 97 -47.46 -25.76 -32.31
C PRO A 97 -48.28 -24.78 -33.15
N ASP A 98 -48.90 -25.32 -34.20
CA ASP A 98 -49.98 -24.69 -34.99
C ASP A 98 -51.02 -23.98 -34.12
N HIS A 99 -51.31 -22.70 -34.44
CA HIS A 99 -52.70 -22.25 -34.49
C HIS A 99 -52.94 -21.02 -35.39
N GLU A 100 -53.94 -21.21 -36.27
CA GLU A 100 -54.82 -20.24 -36.97
C GLU A 100 -54.15 -19.28 -37.99
N ARG A 101 -54.52 -19.29 -39.27
CA ARG A 101 -55.87 -19.29 -39.87
C ARG A 101 -55.93 -19.95 -41.25
#